data_AF-A0A9P3G2J4-F1
#
_entry.id   AF-A0A9P3G2J4-F1
#
_cell.length_a   1.000
_cell.length_b   1.000
_cell.length_c   1.000
_cell.angle_alpha   90.00
_cell.angle_beta   90.00
_cell.angle_gamma   90.00
#
_symmetry.space_group_name_H-M   'P 1'
#
loop_
_entity.id
_entity.type
_entity.pdbx_description
1 polymer ?
#
loop_
_entity_poly.entity_id
_entity_poly.type
_entity_poly.pdbx_seq_one_letter_code
_entity_poly.pdbx_strand_id
1 'polypeptide(L)'
;MAVSLKAEPKETTIPAPAKPKVDEGERKKALEVISKFRQATAWQVHRWPLEKKTVDHKTKIHLPRSYLATAGEDVKTVWAGSDLNQIVHQHYFDALDLVSDEIPKKSANFVTPDAVTVRRHEYLGPDPRIAGYRFDADGEVHVKWWDSFLGDLWMDKGKWKWDVKMTEDGKWVEVDD
;
A
#
# COMPACT_ATOMS: atom_id res chain seq x y z
N MET A 1 -8.59 -7.17 -72.82
CA MET A 1 -9.41 -7.64 -71.69
C MET A 1 -9.04 -6.81 -70.48
N ALA A 2 -9.96 -5.98 -69.97
CA ALA A 2 -9.72 -5.13 -68.80
C ALA A 2 -10.54 -5.67 -67.62
N VAL A 3 -9.86 -6.03 -66.53
CA VAL A 3 -10.47 -6.61 -65.33
C VAL A 3 -10.78 -5.47 -64.37
N SER A 4 -12.06 -5.19 -64.13
CA SER A 4 -12.51 -4.24 -63.10
C SER A 4 -12.24 -4.79 -61.71
N LEU A 5 -11.41 -4.08 -60.94
CA LEU A 5 -11.19 -4.34 -59.52
C LEU A 5 -12.41 -3.82 -58.73
N LYS A 6 -13.06 -4.75 -58.02
CA LYS A 6 -14.20 -4.52 -57.14
C LYS A 6 -13.71 -3.76 -55.90
N ALA A 7 -14.29 -2.61 -55.61
CA ALA A 7 -13.95 -1.82 -54.43
C ALA A 7 -14.36 -2.56 -53.14
N GLU A 8 -13.44 -2.65 -52.19
CA GLU A 8 -13.68 -3.24 -50.87
C GLU A 8 -14.59 -2.34 -50.00
N PRO A 9 -15.38 -2.92 -49.08
CA PRO A 9 -16.30 -2.16 -48.26
C PRO A 9 -15.53 -1.39 -47.19
N LYS A 10 -15.72 -0.07 -47.12
CA LYS A 10 -15.19 0.76 -46.03
C LYS A 10 -15.85 0.33 -44.71
N GLU A 11 -15.05 -0.14 -43.77
CA GLU A 11 -15.47 -0.36 -42.38
C GLU A 11 -16.02 0.94 -41.79
N THR A 12 -17.27 0.91 -41.36
CA THR A 12 -17.89 1.95 -40.54
C THR A 12 -17.25 1.94 -39.16
N THR A 13 -16.26 2.81 -38.95
CA THR A 13 -15.74 3.14 -37.60
C THR A 13 -16.86 3.70 -36.74
N ILE A 14 -17.29 2.91 -35.75
CA ILE A 14 -18.20 3.34 -34.68
C ILE A 14 -17.48 4.46 -33.89
N PRO A 15 -18.10 5.63 -33.69
CA PRO A 15 -17.49 6.70 -32.92
C PRO A 15 -17.29 6.24 -31.46
N ALA A 16 -16.07 6.39 -30.95
CA ALA A 16 -15.76 6.10 -29.55
C ALA A 16 -16.68 6.92 -28.63
N PRO A 17 -17.23 6.33 -27.55
CA PRO A 17 -18.08 7.05 -26.63
C PRO A 17 -17.34 8.25 -26.03
N ALA A 18 -18.03 9.39 -25.93
CA ALA A 18 -17.47 10.61 -25.38
C ALA A 18 -17.02 10.35 -23.93
N LYS A 19 -15.73 10.57 -23.63
CA LYS A 19 -15.20 10.48 -22.28
C LYS A 19 -16.01 11.42 -21.36
N PRO A 20 -16.57 10.94 -20.24
CA PRO A 20 -17.41 11.80 -19.42
C PRO A 20 -16.55 12.93 -18.83
N LYS A 21 -17.09 14.15 -18.81
CA LYS A 21 -16.38 15.31 -18.25
C LYS A 21 -16.21 15.08 -16.75
N VAL A 22 -14.96 15.12 -16.30
CA VAL A 22 -14.61 14.91 -14.90
C VAL A 22 -15.00 16.15 -14.10
N ASP A 23 -16.03 16.04 -13.26
CA ASP A 23 -16.36 17.08 -12.28
C ASP A 23 -15.43 16.94 -11.06
N GLU A 24 -14.68 18.01 -10.75
CA GLU A 24 -13.75 18.04 -9.61
C GLU A 24 -14.47 17.84 -8.27
N GLY A 25 -15.74 18.24 -8.16
CA GLY A 25 -16.54 18.06 -6.97
C GLY A 25 -16.90 16.59 -6.73
N GLU A 26 -17.19 15.85 -7.80
CA GLU A 26 -17.45 14.40 -7.71
C GLU A 26 -16.18 13.62 -7.39
N ARG A 27 -15.04 14.03 -7.97
CA ARG A 27 -13.72 13.45 -7.66
C ARG A 27 -13.41 13.56 -6.17
N LYS A 28 -13.61 14.74 -5.57
CA LYS A 28 -13.34 14.97 -4.14
C LYS A 28 -14.23 14.11 -3.25
N LYS A 29 -15.52 14.01 -3.55
CA LYS A 29 -16.46 13.14 -2.80
C LYS A 29 -16.06 11.67 -2.91
N ALA A 30 -15.72 11.21 -4.11
CA ALA A 30 -15.27 9.84 -4.32
C ALA A 30 -13.98 9.55 -3.53
N LEU A 31 -13.02 10.48 -3.54
CA LEU A 31 -11.78 10.38 -2.78
C LEU A 31 -12.03 10.34 -1.27
N GLU A 32 -12.95 11.16 -0.75
CA GLU A 32 -13.34 11.11 0.67
C GLU A 32 -13.98 9.77 1.06
N VAL A 33 -14.86 9.22 0.22
CA VAL A 33 -15.50 7.93 0.47
C VAL A 33 -14.46 6.81 0.47
N ILE A 34 -13.59 6.77 -0.53
CA ILE A 34 -12.55 5.75 -0.66
C ILE A 34 -11.53 5.86 0.49
N SER A 35 -11.06 7.08 0.81
CA SER A 35 -10.12 7.28 1.92
C SER A 35 -10.69 6.84 3.26
N LYS A 36 -11.96 7.18 3.57
CA LYS A 36 -12.63 6.72 4.79
C LYS A 36 -12.80 5.21 4.83
N PHE A 37 -13.14 4.59 3.70
CA PHE A 37 -13.25 3.13 3.60
C PHE A 37 -11.89 2.45 3.83
N ARG A 38 -10.82 2.97 3.23
CA ARG A 38 -9.46 2.45 3.40
C ARG A 38 -8.94 2.63 4.81
N GLN A 39 -9.20 3.77 5.43
CA GLN A 39 -8.93 3.99 6.84
C GLN A 39 -9.72 2.99 7.69
N ALA A 40 -11.02 2.80 7.46
CA ALA A 40 -11.82 1.87 8.24
C ALA A 40 -11.35 0.39 8.12
N THR A 41 -10.81 0.00 6.96
CA THR A 41 -10.32 -1.36 6.69
C THR A 41 -8.87 -1.61 7.10
N ALA A 42 -8.11 -0.54 7.33
CA ALA A 42 -6.72 -0.65 7.76
C ALA A 42 -6.61 -1.26 9.16
N TRP A 43 -5.81 -2.32 9.26
CA TRP A 43 -5.72 -3.14 10.46
C TRP A 43 -4.50 -2.75 11.31
N GLN A 44 -4.63 -2.89 12.62
CA GLN A 44 -3.57 -2.54 13.58
C GLN A 44 -2.47 -3.60 13.60
N VAL A 45 -1.22 -3.18 13.44
CA VAL A 45 -0.09 -4.11 13.29
C VAL A 45 0.15 -4.99 14.52
N HIS A 46 -0.23 -4.52 15.70
CA HIS A 46 -0.14 -5.29 16.94
C HIS A 46 -1.24 -6.35 17.10
N ARG A 47 -2.22 -6.41 16.17
CA ARG A 47 -3.30 -7.39 16.17
C ARG A 47 -3.13 -8.38 15.02
N TRP A 48 -3.55 -9.62 15.28
CA TRP A 48 -3.51 -10.65 14.25
C TRP A 48 -4.39 -10.27 13.04
N PRO A 49 -3.86 -10.36 11.80
CA PRO A 49 -4.62 -10.01 10.62
C PRO A 49 -5.74 -11.03 10.36
N LEU A 50 -6.93 -10.54 10.04
CA LEU A 50 -8.08 -11.38 9.70
C LEU A 50 -8.16 -11.69 8.20
N GLU A 51 -7.66 -10.77 7.37
CA GLU A 51 -7.63 -10.94 5.94
C GLU A 51 -6.35 -11.64 5.50
N LYS A 52 -6.47 -12.46 4.44
CA LYS A 52 -5.34 -13.15 3.83
C LYS A 52 -4.96 -12.44 2.54
N LYS A 53 -3.68 -12.06 2.39
CA LYS A 53 -3.17 -11.47 1.15
C LYS A 53 -2.01 -12.30 0.61
N THR A 54 -2.32 -13.20 -0.32
CA THR A 54 -1.30 -14.06 -0.94
C THR A 54 -0.55 -13.34 -2.05
N VAL A 55 0.73 -13.65 -2.18
CA VAL A 55 1.55 -13.22 -3.33
C VAL A 55 1.52 -14.29 -4.42
N ASP A 56 1.41 -13.88 -5.68
CA ASP A 56 1.38 -14.82 -6.80
C ASP A 56 2.78 -15.27 -7.27
N HIS A 57 3.78 -14.39 -7.13
CA HIS A 57 5.15 -14.62 -7.59
C HIS A 57 6.17 -14.45 -6.48
N LYS A 58 7.40 -14.94 -6.69
CA LYS A 58 8.50 -14.67 -5.78
C LYS A 58 8.85 -13.18 -5.84
N THR A 59 8.83 -12.51 -4.70
CA THR A 59 9.07 -11.08 -4.58
C THR A 59 9.93 -10.77 -3.34
N LYS A 60 10.31 -9.51 -3.16
CA LYS A 60 10.85 -8.99 -1.91
C LYS A 60 9.84 -8.04 -1.29
N ILE A 61 9.73 -8.06 0.04
CA ILE A 61 8.96 -7.09 0.81
C ILE A 61 9.90 -6.17 1.56
N HIS A 62 9.63 -4.86 1.49
CA HIS A 62 10.30 -3.81 2.25
C HIS A 62 9.57 -3.57 3.55
N LEU A 63 10.29 -3.71 4.67
CA LEU A 63 9.77 -3.61 6.02
C LEU A 63 10.52 -2.49 6.75
N PRO A 64 9.98 -1.25 6.75
CA PRO A 64 10.58 -0.12 7.46
C PRO A 64 10.85 -0.42 8.93
N ARG A 65 12.00 0.01 9.46
CA ARG A 65 12.35 -0.13 10.88
C ARG A 65 11.77 0.96 11.76
N SER A 66 11.39 2.10 11.16
CA SER A 66 10.83 3.25 11.87
C SER A 66 9.86 4.03 10.99
N TYR A 67 9.14 4.98 11.59
CA TYR A 67 8.31 5.95 10.87
C TYR A 67 9.13 6.63 9.76
N LEU A 68 8.56 6.62 8.54
CA LEU A 68 9.21 7.11 7.31
C LEU A 68 10.56 6.45 7.01
N ALA A 69 10.76 5.20 7.43
CA ALA A 69 11.98 4.41 7.20
C ALA A 69 13.28 5.17 7.55
N THR A 70 13.22 6.04 8.56
CA THR A 70 14.36 6.90 8.98
C THR A 70 15.53 6.11 9.54
N ALA A 71 15.25 4.95 10.15
CA ALA A 71 16.24 3.98 10.65
C ALA A 71 16.56 2.88 9.63
N GLY A 72 16.14 3.04 8.38
CA GLY A 72 16.28 2.04 7.33
C GLY A 72 15.11 1.06 7.26
N GLU A 73 15.33 0.01 6.48
CA GLU A 73 14.31 -0.93 6.03
C GLU A 73 14.92 -2.34 5.91
N ASP A 74 14.19 -3.34 6.39
CA ASP A 74 14.54 -4.75 6.26
C ASP A 74 13.89 -5.32 5.00
N VAL A 75 14.70 -5.94 4.14
CA VAL A 75 14.22 -6.56 2.91
C VAL A 75 14.13 -8.07 3.12
N LYS A 76 12.91 -8.63 3.03
CA LYS A 76 12.67 -10.07 3.13
C LYS A 76 12.22 -10.65 1.80
N THR A 77 12.75 -11.81 1.42
CA THR A 77 12.26 -12.54 0.24
C THR A 77 10.98 -13.28 0.61
N VAL A 78 9.93 -13.10 -0.20
CA VAL A 78 8.63 -13.74 -0.07
C VAL A 78 8.41 -14.68 -1.25
N TRP A 79 7.99 -15.90 -0.96
CA TRP A 79 7.72 -16.91 -1.98
C TRP A 79 6.26 -16.84 -2.45
N ALA A 80 6.00 -17.26 -3.69
CA ALA A 80 4.66 -17.42 -4.22
C ALA A 80 3.77 -18.27 -3.28
N GLY A 81 2.52 -17.85 -3.09
CA GLY A 81 1.54 -18.46 -2.18
C GLY A 81 1.65 -18.02 -0.72
N SER A 82 2.69 -17.29 -0.34
CA SER A 82 2.87 -16.81 1.04
C SER A 82 1.89 -15.68 1.38
N ASP A 83 1.44 -15.62 2.64
CA ASP A 83 0.56 -14.57 3.13
C ASP A 83 1.35 -13.35 3.64
N LEU A 84 1.23 -12.22 2.93
CA LEU A 84 1.89 -10.97 3.27
C LEU A 84 1.50 -10.48 4.66
N ASN A 85 0.21 -10.55 5.01
CA ASN A 85 -0.28 -10.02 6.27
C ASN A 85 0.36 -10.74 7.45
N GLN A 86 0.48 -12.08 7.37
CA GLN A 86 1.15 -12.87 8.41
C GLN A 86 2.65 -12.58 8.50
N ILE A 87 3.34 -12.48 7.37
CA ILE A 87 4.79 -12.16 7.35
C ILE A 87 5.05 -10.81 7.99
N VAL A 88 4.25 -9.80 7.63
CA VAL A 88 4.37 -8.45 8.17
C VAL A 88 4.05 -8.44 9.66
N HIS A 89 2.94 -9.06 10.08
CA HIS A 89 2.59 -9.17 11.49
C HIS A 89 3.70 -9.84 12.30
N GLN A 90 4.19 -11.00 11.88
CA GLN A 90 5.27 -11.70 12.58
C GLN A 90 6.51 -10.83 12.71
N HIS A 91 6.96 -10.23 11.62
CA HIS A 91 8.12 -9.35 11.65
C HIS A 91 7.96 -8.21 12.67
N TYR A 92 6.80 -7.57 12.71
CA TYR A 92 6.60 -6.42 13.58
C TYR A 92 6.19 -6.74 15.02
N PHE A 93 5.70 -7.96 15.25
CA PHE A 93 5.40 -8.48 16.57
C PHE A 93 6.65 -9.03 17.27
N ASP A 94 7.67 -9.42 16.51
CA ASP A 94 8.93 -9.90 17.05
C ASP A 94 9.56 -8.87 18.01
N ALA A 95 10.06 -9.40 19.12
CA ALA A 95 10.84 -8.68 20.10
C ALA A 95 12.14 -8.17 19.47
N LEU A 96 12.50 -6.92 19.77
CA LEU A 96 13.82 -6.38 19.46
C LEU A 96 14.79 -6.72 20.59
N ASP A 97 15.94 -7.29 20.22
CA ASP A 97 17.04 -7.41 21.15
C ASP A 97 17.81 -6.09 21.15
N LEU A 98 17.55 -5.27 22.17
CA LEU A 98 18.17 -3.95 22.37
C LEU A 98 19.70 -4.00 22.53
N VAL A 99 20.28 -5.20 22.66
CA VAL A 99 21.73 -5.41 22.78
C VAL A 99 22.39 -5.56 21.40
N SER A 100 21.68 -6.09 20.39
CA SER A 100 22.24 -6.38 19.06
C SER A 100 21.78 -5.43 17.96
N ASP A 101 20.58 -4.88 18.05
CA ASP A 101 19.99 -4.11 16.96
C ASP A 101 20.44 -2.64 17.02
N GLU A 102 20.96 -2.12 15.91
CA GLU A 102 21.47 -0.74 15.73
C GLU A 102 20.36 0.35 15.82
N ILE A 103 19.33 0.13 16.62
CA ILE A 103 18.29 1.13 16.86
C ILE A 103 18.90 2.19 17.78
N PRO A 104 18.93 3.47 17.38
CA PRO A 104 19.45 4.52 18.22
C PRO A 104 18.69 4.51 19.55
N LYS A 105 19.38 4.37 20.68
CA LYS A 105 18.78 4.44 22.03
C LYS A 105 17.92 5.71 22.26
N LYS A 106 18.05 6.71 21.40
CA LYS A 106 17.26 7.96 21.37
C LYS A 106 15.92 7.89 20.62
N SER A 107 15.62 6.84 19.86
CA SER A 107 14.35 6.70 19.12
C SER A 107 13.30 5.84 19.82
N ALA A 108 13.62 5.28 20.99
CA ALA A 108 12.66 4.55 21.81
C ALA A 108 11.69 5.53 22.48
N ASN A 109 10.40 5.44 22.15
CA ASN A 109 9.36 6.33 22.65
C ASN A 109 8.86 6.00 24.07
N PHE A 110 9.43 5.01 24.76
CA PHE A 110 8.98 4.59 26.09
C PHE A 110 10.15 4.29 27.03
N VAL A 111 10.09 4.87 28.24
CA VAL A 111 10.97 4.55 29.37
C VAL A 111 10.12 3.86 30.42
N THR A 112 10.20 2.53 30.53
CA THR A 112 9.86 1.85 31.79
C THR A 112 10.99 0.88 32.16
N PRO A 113 11.40 0.82 33.43
CA PRO A 113 12.45 -0.09 33.93
C PRO A 113 11.98 -1.54 34.08
N ASP A 114 10.68 -1.80 33.90
CA ASP A 114 10.17 -3.16 33.75
C ASP A 114 10.61 -3.68 32.39
N ALA A 115 11.06 -4.93 32.35
CA ALA A 115 11.57 -5.61 31.15
C ALA A 115 10.49 -5.85 30.07
N VAL A 116 9.76 -4.81 29.70
CA VAL A 116 8.83 -4.75 28.58
C VAL A 116 9.69 -4.88 27.34
N THR A 117 9.59 -6.05 26.71
CA THR A 117 10.30 -6.32 25.48
C THR A 117 9.75 -5.41 24.40
N VAL A 118 10.54 -4.43 23.99
CA VAL A 118 10.17 -3.52 22.90
C VAL A 118 9.91 -4.30 21.63
N ARG A 119 8.83 -3.95 20.93
CA ARG A 119 8.48 -4.57 19.65
C ARG A 119 8.76 -3.63 18.50
N ARG A 120 9.04 -4.19 17.33
CA ARG A 120 9.40 -3.39 16.13
C ARG A 120 8.31 -2.40 15.73
N HIS A 121 7.03 -2.74 15.87
CA HIS A 121 5.95 -1.82 15.52
C HIS A 121 5.92 -0.52 16.35
N GLU A 122 6.51 -0.49 17.55
CA GLU A 122 6.51 0.70 18.41
C GLU A 122 7.31 1.87 17.82
N TYR A 123 8.18 1.59 16.84
CA TYR A 123 9.00 2.60 16.16
C TYR A 123 8.35 3.16 14.89
N LEU A 124 7.20 2.61 14.46
CA LEU A 124 6.52 2.97 13.21
C LEU A 124 5.57 4.15 13.36
N GLY A 125 5.29 4.56 14.59
CA GLY A 125 4.34 5.62 14.92
C GLY A 125 3.52 5.27 16.16
N PRO A 126 2.71 6.21 16.65
CA PRO A 126 1.83 6.02 17.80
C PRO A 126 0.65 5.05 17.59
N ASP A 127 0.06 4.96 16.39
CA ASP A 127 -0.97 3.94 16.08
C ASP A 127 -0.82 3.45 14.63
N PRO A 128 0.23 2.66 14.33
CA PRO A 128 0.55 2.23 12.98
C PRO A 128 -0.42 1.14 12.51
N ARG A 129 -1.01 1.36 11.34
CA ARG A 129 -1.94 0.45 10.68
C ARG A 129 -1.51 0.18 9.24
N ILE A 130 -1.81 -1.02 8.78
CA ILE A 130 -1.54 -1.43 7.40
C ILE A 130 -2.80 -1.16 6.58
N ALA A 131 -2.68 -0.23 5.64
CA ALA A 131 -3.74 0.13 4.70
C ALA A 131 -3.71 -0.73 3.43
N GLY A 132 -2.59 -1.37 3.14
CA GLY A 132 -2.44 -2.26 1.99
C GLY A 132 -0.99 -2.46 1.58
N TYR A 133 -0.80 -2.89 0.33
CA TYR A 133 0.49 -3.16 -0.27
C TYR A 133 0.54 -2.52 -1.65
N ARG A 134 1.71 -1.98 -2.03
CA ARG A 134 2.01 -1.53 -3.39
C ARG A 134 3.03 -2.49 -3.99
N PHE A 135 2.81 -2.87 -5.24
CA PHE A 135 3.80 -3.59 -6.03
C PHE A 135 4.47 -2.58 -6.95
N ASP A 136 5.79 -2.46 -6.88
CA ASP A 136 6.53 -1.59 -7.78
C ASP A 136 6.69 -2.22 -9.18
N ALA A 137 7.34 -1.49 -10.08
CA ALA A 137 7.62 -1.97 -11.44
C ALA A 137 8.59 -3.16 -11.48
N ASP A 138 9.44 -3.32 -10.47
CA ASP A 138 10.37 -4.43 -10.31
C ASP A 138 9.69 -5.66 -9.65
N GLY A 139 8.43 -5.51 -9.25
CA GLY A 139 7.61 -6.50 -8.58
C GLY A 139 7.86 -6.60 -7.07
N GLU A 140 8.64 -5.72 -6.47
CA GLU A 140 8.87 -5.61 -5.02
C GLU A 140 7.65 -5.01 -4.30
N VAL A 141 7.47 -5.41 -3.05
CA VAL A 141 6.30 -5.10 -2.22
C VAL A 141 6.64 -4.05 -1.19
N HIS A 142 5.90 -2.95 -1.22
CA HIS A 142 5.99 -1.87 -0.24
C HIS A 142 4.72 -1.85 0.62
N VAL A 143 4.89 -1.69 1.93
CA VAL A 143 3.76 -1.63 2.86
C VAL A 143 3.20 -0.21 2.87
N LYS A 144 1.89 -0.08 2.61
CA LYS A 144 1.17 1.19 2.74
C LYS A 144 0.71 1.34 4.18
N TRP A 145 1.23 2.35 4.87
CA TRP A 145 0.91 2.63 6.26
C TRP A 145 -0.11 3.76 6.39
N TRP A 146 -0.94 3.64 7.42
CA TRP A 146 -1.76 4.70 7.96
C TRP A 146 -1.52 4.77 9.46
N ASP A 147 -1.13 5.94 9.96
CA ASP A 147 -1.12 6.20 11.40
C ASP A 147 -2.39 6.95 11.78
N SER A 148 -3.29 6.32 12.53
CA SER A 148 -4.57 6.93 12.90
C SER A 148 -4.46 8.02 13.96
N PHE A 149 -3.36 8.06 14.70
CA PHE A 149 -3.12 9.11 15.69
C PHE A 149 -2.53 10.36 15.03
N LEU A 150 -1.57 10.20 14.11
CA LEU A 150 -1.00 11.31 13.32
C LEU A 150 -1.92 11.74 12.16
N GLY A 151 -2.82 10.86 11.71
CA GLY A 151 -3.65 11.09 10.52
C GLY A 151 -2.85 11.00 9.20
N ASP A 152 -1.65 10.43 9.26
CA ASP A 152 -0.69 10.42 8.15
C ASP A 152 -0.72 9.09 7.39
N LEU A 153 -0.61 9.18 6.07
CA LEU A 153 -0.41 8.05 5.17
C LEU A 153 1.04 8.08 4.70
N TRP A 154 1.76 6.98 4.90
CA TRP A 154 3.17 6.90 4.55
C TRP A 154 3.57 5.54 3.98
N MET A 155 4.64 5.55 3.20
CA MET A 155 5.21 4.40 2.52
C MET A 155 6.69 4.70 2.29
N ASP A 156 7.56 3.77 2.66
CA ASP A 156 9.01 3.94 2.63
C ASP A 156 9.44 5.23 3.36
N LYS A 157 10.13 6.15 2.66
CA LYS A 157 10.64 7.41 3.20
C LYS A 157 9.71 8.61 3.00
N GLY A 158 8.52 8.37 2.44
CA GLY A 158 7.62 9.43 1.98
C GLY A 158 6.22 9.34 2.56
N LYS A 159 5.54 10.49 2.54
CA LYS A 159 4.07 10.52 2.67
C LYS A 159 3.45 10.21 1.31
N TRP A 160 2.36 9.46 1.32
CA TRP A 160 1.58 9.19 0.11
C TRP A 160 0.13 9.60 0.32
N LYS A 161 -0.65 9.63 -0.77
CA LYS A 161 -2.07 10.01 -0.73
C LYS A 161 -2.85 9.08 -1.65
N TRP A 162 -4.11 8.83 -1.30
CA TRP A 162 -5.05 8.17 -2.19
C TRP A 162 -5.32 9.06 -3.40
N ASP A 163 -5.40 8.46 -4.57
CA ASP A 163 -5.93 9.11 -5.76
C ASP A 163 -7.00 8.22 -6.42
N VAL A 164 -7.88 8.86 -7.18
CA VAL A 164 -9.02 8.22 -7.83
C VAL A 164 -9.08 8.63 -9.30
N LYS A 165 -9.34 7.66 -10.15
CA LYS A 165 -9.54 7.85 -11.58
C LYS A 165 -10.91 7.32 -11.96
N MET A 166 -11.55 7.99 -12.90
CA MET A 166 -12.80 7.52 -13.46
C MET A 166 -12.52 6.51 -14.58
N THR A 167 -13.14 5.34 -14.49
CA THR A 167 -13.13 4.32 -15.54
C THR A 167 -13.96 4.74 -16.74
N GLU A 168 -13.82 4.03 -17.86
CA GLU A 168 -14.64 4.23 -19.08
C GLU A 168 -16.14 4.03 -18.80
N ASP A 169 -16.46 3.19 -17.81
CA ASP A 169 -17.83 2.95 -17.32
C ASP A 169 -18.38 4.06 -16.40
N GLY A 170 -17.62 5.13 -16.19
CA GLY A 170 -18.01 6.24 -15.30
C GLY A 170 -17.90 5.93 -13.81
N LYS A 171 -17.28 4.81 -13.41
CA LYS A 171 -17.05 4.47 -12.00
C LYS A 171 -15.71 5.03 -11.53
N TRP A 172 -15.71 5.63 -10.33
CA TRP A 172 -14.49 6.03 -9.65
C TRP A 172 -13.79 4.81 -9.05
N VAL A 173 -12.53 4.59 -9.44
CA VAL A 173 -11.65 3.56 -8.91
C VAL A 173 -10.39 4.18 -8.34
N GLU A 174 -9.83 3.54 -7.34
CA GLU A 174 -8.53 3.92 -6.78
C GLU A 174 -7.44 3.76 -7.85
N VAL A 175 -6.53 4.71 -7.90
CA VAL A 175 -5.27 4.57 -8.66
C VAL A 175 -4.25 3.96 -7.71
N ASP A 176 -3.97 2.67 -7.89
CA ASP A 176 -2.71 2.10 -7.42
C ASP A 176 -1.63 2.62 -8.37
N ASP A 177 -0.87 3.59 -7.86
CA ASP A 177 0.27 4.23 -8.53
C ASP A 177 1.40 3.22 -8.79
#